data_AF-A0A961QTJ9-F1
#
_entry.id   AF-A0A961QTJ9-F1
#
_cell.length_a   1.000
_cell.length_b   1.000
_cell.length_c   1.000
_cell.angle_alpha   90.00
_cell.angle_beta   90.00
_cell.angle_gamma   90.00
#
_symmetry.space_group_name_H-M   'P 1'
#
loop_
_entity.id
_entity.type
_entity.pdbx_description
1 polymer ?
#
loop_
_entity_poly.entity_id
_entity_poly.type
_entity_poly.pdbx_seq_one_letter_code
_entity_poly.pdbx_strand_id
1 'polypeptide(L)' 'PEIDGNLFIDEGFEDLTIGDIVNVTVDEASDYDLWGTLVD' A
#
# COMPACT_ATOMS: atom_id res chain seq x y z
N PRO A 1 12.72 -2.97 14.19
CA PRO A 1 11.44 -2.76 14.90
C PRO A 1 10.30 -2.93 13.89
N GLU A 2 9.82 -4.15 13.74
CA GLU A 2 8.50 -4.41 13.15
C GLU A 2 7.49 -4.21 14.29
N ILE A 3 7.06 -2.96 14.47
CA ILE A 3 6.05 -2.62 15.49
C ILE A 3 4.74 -2.20 14.79
N ASP A 4 4.84 -1.65 13.58
CA ASP A 4 3.71 -1.21 12.77
C ASP A 4 3.41 -2.23 11.66
N GLY A 5 2.18 -2.22 11.16
CA GLY A 5 1.76 -3.04 10.02
C GLY A 5 2.21 -2.45 8.68
N ASN A 6 1.98 -3.22 7.62
CA ASN A 6 2.35 -2.87 6.26
C ASN A 6 1.14 -2.36 5.47
N LEU A 7 1.43 -1.69 4.35
CA LEU A 7 0.44 -1.38 3.34
C LEU A 7 0.78 -2.16 2.07
N PHE A 8 -0.21 -2.85 1.53
CA PHE A 8 -0.13 -3.63 0.30
C PHE A 8 -0.93 -2.94 -0.82
N ILE A 9 -0.40 -2.99 -2.04
CA ILE A 9 -1.08 -2.54 -3.24
C ILE A 9 -1.35 -3.78 -4.10
N ASP A 10 -2.61 -4.12 -4.30
CA ASP A 10 -3.00 -5.38 -4.94
C ASP A 10 -2.96 -5.32 -6.48
N GLU A 11 -3.09 -4.13 -7.07
CA GLU A 11 -3.08 -3.90 -8.52
C GLU A 11 -2.51 -2.52 -8.89
N GLY A 12 -2.05 -2.35 -10.14
CA GLY A 12 -1.51 -1.09 -10.65
C GLY A 12 -0.09 -0.77 -10.16
N PHE A 13 0.66 -1.75 -9.66
CA PHE A 13 2.01 -1.58 -9.13
C PHE A 13 3.13 -1.83 -10.16
N GLU A 14 2.79 -2.13 -11.41
CA GLU A 14 3.73 -2.61 -12.45
C GLU A 14 4.83 -1.60 -12.80
N ASP A 15 4.51 -0.31 -12.72
CA ASP A 15 5.44 0.78 -13.07
C ASP A 15 6.12 1.41 -11.84
N LEU A 16 5.87 0.89 -10.63
CA LEU A 16 6.45 1.43 -9.39
C LEU A 16 7.90 1.02 -9.22
N THR A 17 8.75 1.97 -8.81
CA THR A 17 10.13 1.74 -8.43
C THR A 17 10.31 1.92 -6.93
N ILE A 18 11.24 1.14 -6.36
CA ILE A 18 11.60 1.26 -4.94
C ILE A 18 12.05 2.70 -4.64
N GLY A 19 11.40 3.32 -3.65
CA GLY A 19 11.67 4.70 -3.23
C GLY A 19 10.65 5.71 -3.74
N ASP A 20 9.73 5.31 -4.62
CA ASP A 20 8.62 6.17 -5.05
C ASP A 20 7.68 6.48 -3.88
N ILE A 21 7.28 7.75 -3.78
CA ILE A 21 6.26 8.22 -2.84
C ILE A 21 4.98 8.43 -3.61
N VAL A 22 3.96 7.63 -3.29
CA VAL A 22 2.69 7.60 -4.02
C VAL A 22 1.52 7.84 -3.08
N ASN A 23 0.40 8.30 -3.65
CA ASN A 23 -0.87 8.36 -2.93
C ASN A 23 -1.63 7.06 -3.16
N VAL A 24 -2.21 6.53 -2.09
CA VAL A 24 -3.01 5.30 -2.10
C VAL A 24 -4.35 5.57 -1.45
N THR A 25 -5.42 5.01 -2.01
CA THR A 25 -6.71 4.91 -1.32
C THR A 25 -6.79 3.54 -0.64
N VAL A 26 -6.97 3.54 0.68
CA VAL A 26 -7.13 2.32 1.47
C VAL A 26 -8.59 1.88 1.45
N ASP A 27 -8.84 0.61 1.14
CA ASP A 27 -10.18 0.02 1.05
C ASP A 27 -10.39 -1.16 2.01
N GLU A 28 -9.32 -1.80 2.48
CA GLU A 28 -9.38 -2.89 3.46
C GLU A 28 -8.30 -2.77 4.56
N ALA A 29 -8.64 -3.24 5.77
CA ALA A 29 -7.75 -3.31 6.92
C ALA A 29 -7.98 -4.60 7.72
N SER A 30 -6.91 -5.32 8.04
CA SER A 30 -6.94 -6.56 8.83
C SER A 30 -5.61 -6.75 9.57
N ASP A 31 -5.67 -7.20 10.83
CA ASP A 31 -4.49 -7.52 11.65
C ASP A 31 -3.36 -6.47 11.58
N TYR A 32 -3.73 -5.18 11.63
CA TYR A 32 -2.83 -4.02 11.55
C TYR A 32 -2.23 -3.73 10.17
N ASP A 33 -2.46 -4.60 9.19
CA ASP A 33 -2.09 -4.37 7.79
C ASP A 33 -3.23 -3.67 7.02
N LEU A 34 -2.86 -2.97 5.96
CA LEU A 34 -3.75 -2.21 5.08
C LEU A 34 -3.60 -2.66 3.64
N TRP A 35 -4.69 -2.62 2.90
CA TRP A 35 -4.74 -2.89 1.46
C TRP A 35 -5.39 -1.71 0.74
N GLY A 36 -4.96 -1.48 -0.50
CA GLY A 36 -5.49 -0.40 -1.30
C GLY A 36 -4.91 -0.33 -2.70
N THR A 37 -5.25 0.75 -3.39
CA THR A 37 -4.90 1.00 -4.79
C THR A 37 -4.36 2.40 -5.00
N LEU A 38 -3.54 2.60 -6.04
CA LEU A 38 -3.02 3.92 -6.39
C LEU A 38 -4.17 4.91 -6.66
N VAL A 39 -4.00 6.16 -6.24
CA VAL A 39 -4.92 7.24 -6.59
C VAL A 39 -4.72 7.63 -8.05
N ASP A 40 -5.81 7.66 -8.83
CA ASP A 40 -5.85 8.21 -10.20
C ASP A 40 -5.43 9.70 -10.28
#